data_AF-A0ABC9YTG6-F1
#
_entry.id   AF-A0ABC9YTG6-F1
#
_cell.length_a   1.000
_cell.length_b   1.000
_cell.length_c   1.000
_cell.angle_alpha   90.00
_cell.angle_beta   90.00
_cell.angle_gamma   90.00
#
_symmetry.space_group_name_H-M   'P 1'
#
loop_
_entity.id
_entity.type
_entity.pdbx_description
1 polymer ?
#
loop_
_entity_poly.entity_id
_entity_poly.type
_entity_poly.pdbx_seq_one_letter_code
_entity_poly.pdbx_strand_id
1 'polypeptide(L)'
;MAFVVVILWQQYDTSHAHTASEGKALVSVYETVNDMPEPARGQIQGLVEDYTKQVVGQEWEVMDEQRRLSPATLATLDDLREAVAAAPATSAEDTATQDKAMTGVDAIVEARYDRGLDAGYRLPVFLYVALWFATIMLLLGTVFSGILVTKRSILMTGLFGLVIGAVIVAVYQLDRPFSGGNHVAKDAYQLALARFEHLTSPSPATSASPR
;
A
#
# COMPACT_ATOMS: atom_id res chain seq x y z
N MET A 1 -25.05 -8.38 4.22
CA MET A 1 -23.69 -8.78 4.65
C MET A 1 -22.74 -8.92 3.46
N ALA A 2 -23.05 -9.73 2.44
CA ALA A 2 -22.17 -9.95 1.28
C ALA A 2 -21.72 -8.65 0.58
N PHE A 3 -22.62 -7.68 0.39
CA PHE A 3 -22.29 -6.40 -0.27
C PHE A 3 -21.21 -5.59 0.47
N VAL A 4 -21.23 -5.55 1.81
CA VAL A 4 -20.23 -4.84 2.62
C VAL A 4 -18.86 -5.48 2.46
N VAL A 5 -18.81 -6.81 2.40
CA VAL A 5 -17.56 -7.56 2.19
C VAL A 5 -16.97 -7.25 0.81
N VAL A 6 -17.80 -7.17 -0.24
CA VAL A 6 -17.33 -6.84 -1.60
C VAL A 6 -16.75 -5.43 -1.67
N ILE A 7 -17.44 -4.42 -1.10
CA ILE A 7 -16.92 -3.04 -1.05
C ILE A 7 -15.57 -2.99 -0.35
N LEU A 8 -15.46 -3.69 0.77
CA LEU A 8 -14.25 -3.73 1.57
C LEU A 8 -13.09 -4.44 0.88
N TRP A 9 -13.39 -5.53 0.15
CA TRP A 9 -12.42 -6.19 -0.70
C TRP A 9 -11.93 -5.28 -1.83
N GLN A 10 -12.86 -4.55 -2.48
CA GLN A 10 -12.51 -3.58 -3.52
C GLN A 10 -11.62 -2.45 -2.97
N GLN A 11 -11.94 -1.94 -1.77
CA GLN A 11 -11.09 -0.93 -1.12
C GLN A 11 -9.70 -1.47 -0.79
N TYR A 12 -9.60 -2.71 -0.31
CA TYR A 12 -8.32 -3.36 -0.07
C TYR A 12 -7.49 -3.50 -1.36
N ASP A 13 -8.12 -3.94 -2.46
CA ASP A 13 -7.48 -4.11 -3.77
C ASP A 13 -6.99 -2.76 -4.34
N THR A 14 -7.80 -1.71 -4.23
CA THR A 14 -7.41 -0.34 -4.58
C THR A 14 -6.21 0.14 -3.75
N SER A 15 -6.23 -0.08 -2.43
CA SER A 15 -5.13 0.32 -1.54
C SER A 15 -3.82 -0.39 -1.88
N HIS A 16 -3.91 -1.67 -2.26
CA HIS A 16 -2.79 -2.45 -2.77
C HIS A 16 -2.29 -1.90 -4.11
N ALA A 17 -3.18 -1.55 -5.04
CA ALA A 17 -2.82 -0.98 -6.33
C ALA A 17 -2.10 0.37 -6.20
N HIS A 18 -2.54 1.26 -5.30
CA HIS A 18 -1.88 2.54 -5.03
C HIS A 18 -0.46 2.33 -4.46
N THR A 19 -0.32 1.42 -3.51
CA THR A 19 0.98 1.01 -2.95
C THR A 19 1.93 0.46 -4.03
N ALA A 20 1.42 -0.40 -4.92
CA ALA A 20 2.18 -0.95 -6.03
C ALA A 20 2.58 0.12 -7.06
N SER A 21 1.70 1.10 -7.32
CA SER A 21 1.98 2.24 -8.20
C SER A 21 3.16 3.07 -7.67
N GLU A 22 3.17 3.37 -6.36
CA GLU A 22 4.26 4.10 -5.72
C GLU A 22 5.60 3.34 -5.82
N GLY A 23 5.58 2.04 -5.49
CA GLY A 23 6.76 1.17 -5.64
C GLY A 23 7.32 1.14 -7.06
N LYS A 24 6.44 1.06 -8.07
CA LYS A 24 6.84 1.12 -9.49
C LYS A 24 7.43 2.47 -9.87
N ALA A 25 6.84 3.57 -9.41
CA ALA A 25 7.33 4.91 -9.67
C ALA A 25 8.73 5.12 -9.07
N LEU A 26 8.98 4.60 -7.86
CA LEU A 26 10.29 4.61 -7.22
C LEU A 26 11.36 3.89 -8.06
N VAL A 27 11.05 2.70 -8.57
CA VAL A 27 11.95 1.97 -9.51
C VAL A 27 12.19 2.78 -10.78
N SER A 28 11.16 3.36 -11.37
CA SER A 28 11.28 4.15 -12.60
C SER A 28 12.17 5.38 -12.42
N VAL A 29 12.06 6.08 -11.28
CA VAL A 29 12.93 7.23 -10.96
C VAL A 29 14.37 6.76 -10.78
N TYR A 30 14.60 5.70 -10.01
CA TYR A 30 15.94 5.14 -9.79
C TYR A 30 16.64 4.76 -11.10
N GLU A 31 15.91 4.11 -12.01
CA GLU A 31 16.41 3.72 -13.34
C GLU A 31 16.66 4.95 -14.23
N THR A 32 15.77 5.93 -14.23
CA THR A 32 15.92 7.15 -15.06
C THR A 32 17.14 7.98 -14.63
N VAL A 33 17.40 8.05 -13.33
CA VAL A 33 18.50 8.81 -12.75
C VAL A 33 19.85 8.14 -12.99
N ASN A 34 19.88 6.85 -13.34
CA ASN A 34 21.12 6.13 -13.63
C ASN A 34 21.94 6.75 -14.78
N ASP A 35 21.26 7.41 -15.72
CA ASP A 35 21.87 8.09 -16.86
C ASP A 35 22.35 9.52 -16.52
N MET A 36 22.07 10.01 -15.30
CA MET A 36 22.53 11.33 -14.85
C MET A 36 24.02 11.32 -14.44
N PRO A 37 24.71 12.46 -14.56
CA PRO A 37 26.08 12.59 -14.11
C PRO A 37 26.21 12.60 -12.58
N GLU A 38 27.36 12.17 -12.07
CA GLU A 38 27.73 12.40 -10.68
C GLU A 38 28.01 13.89 -10.43
N PRO A 39 27.73 14.44 -9.23
CA PRO A 39 27.25 13.75 -8.02
C PRO A 39 25.72 13.60 -7.91
N ALA A 40 24.96 14.13 -8.88
CA ALA A 40 23.50 14.19 -8.80
C ALA A 40 22.87 12.79 -8.76
N ARG A 41 23.39 11.86 -9.58
CA ARG A 41 22.94 10.47 -9.58
C ARG A 41 22.99 9.82 -8.20
N GLY A 42 24.15 9.82 -7.54
CA GLY A 42 24.30 9.20 -6.22
C GLY A 42 23.42 9.86 -5.15
N GLN A 43 23.28 11.19 -5.19
CA GLN A 43 22.40 11.91 -4.27
C GLN A 43 20.93 11.51 -4.43
N ILE A 44 20.42 11.50 -5.67
CA ILE A 44 19.03 11.18 -5.96
C ILE A 44 18.74 9.69 -5.69
N GLN A 45 19.63 8.78 -6.07
CA GLN A 45 19.50 7.35 -5.77
C GLN A 45 19.46 7.08 -4.26
N GLY A 46 20.32 7.75 -3.48
CA GLY A 46 20.31 7.67 -2.02
C GLY A 46 18.98 8.17 -1.42
N LEU A 47 18.45 9.29 -1.90
CA LEU A 47 17.16 9.82 -1.45
C LEU A 47 15.98 8.91 -1.78
N VAL A 48 15.96 8.29 -2.96
CA VAL A 48 14.95 7.29 -3.34
C VAL A 48 15.02 6.07 -2.42
N GLU A 49 16.23 5.59 -2.12
CA GLU A 49 16.45 4.45 -1.23
C GLU A 49 16.02 4.78 0.22
N ASP A 50 16.42 5.94 0.73
CA ASP A 50 16.08 6.41 2.07
C ASP A 50 14.57 6.62 2.23
N TYR A 51 13.93 7.24 1.24
CA TYR A 51 12.46 7.35 1.20
C TYR A 51 11.82 5.98 1.28
N THR A 52 12.25 5.03 0.44
CA THR A 52 11.68 3.68 0.38
C THR A 52 11.86 2.93 1.69
N LYS A 53 13.03 3.05 2.34
CA LYS A 53 13.29 2.47 3.67
C LYS A 53 12.41 3.10 4.76
N GLN A 54 12.22 4.41 4.74
CA GLN A 54 11.34 5.11 5.68
C GLN A 54 9.87 4.69 5.50
N VAL A 55 9.42 4.49 4.26
CA VAL A 55 8.08 3.99 3.95
C VAL A 55 7.88 2.61 4.57
N VAL A 56 8.80 1.67 4.33
CA VAL A 56 8.72 0.29 4.85
C VAL A 56 8.85 0.24 6.38
N GLY A 57 9.67 1.11 6.96
CA GLY A 57 9.90 1.18 8.41
C GLY A 57 8.85 2.03 9.12
N GLN A 58 9.24 3.26 9.40
CA GLN A 58 8.52 4.17 10.30
C GLN A 58 7.13 4.56 9.78
N GLU A 59 7.00 4.85 8.48
CA GLU A 59 5.72 5.36 7.98
C GLU A 59 4.62 4.31 8.01
N TRP A 60 4.94 3.05 7.69
CA TRP A 60 3.95 1.98 7.76
C TRP A 60 3.41 1.79 9.18
N GLU A 61 4.27 1.92 10.19
CA GLU A 61 3.88 1.86 11.60
C GLU A 61 2.97 3.03 11.98
N VAL A 62 3.32 4.26 11.54
CA VAL A 62 2.46 5.44 11.74
C VAL A 62 1.12 5.29 11.02
N MET A 63 1.08 4.71 9.83
CA MET A 63 -0.17 4.45 9.10
C MET A 63 -1.05 3.42 9.81
N ASP A 64 -0.46 2.33 10.29
CA ASP A 64 -1.12 1.27 11.05
C ASP A 64 -1.79 1.85 12.32
N GLU A 65 -1.02 2.57 13.12
CA GLU A 65 -1.49 3.08 14.42
C GLU A 65 -2.36 4.34 14.30
N GLN A 66 -1.96 5.28 13.46
CA GLN A 66 -2.46 6.65 13.47
C GLN A 66 -3.26 7.01 12.22
N ARG A 67 -3.35 6.11 11.22
CA ARG A 67 -4.13 6.29 9.99
C ARG A 67 -3.77 7.58 9.24
N ARG A 68 -2.49 7.91 9.23
CA ARG A 68 -1.92 9.08 8.57
C ARG A 68 -0.53 8.76 8.04
N LEU A 69 -0.06 9.56 7.10
CA LEU A 69 1.32 9.48 6.61
C LEU A 69 2.30 10.20 7.53
N SER A 70 3.58 9.85 7.42
CA SER A 70 4.66 10.45 8.20
C SER A 70 5.11 11.78 7.58
N PRO A 71 5.14 12.89 8.35
CA PRO A 71 5.72 14.14 7.89
C PRO A 71 7.21 14.04 7.59
N ALA A 72 7.94 13.18 8.31
CA ALA A 72 9.37 12.98 8.09
C ALA A 72 9.64 12.34 6.71
N THR A 73 8.82 11.36 6.34
CA THR A 73 8.93 10.69 5.03
C THR A 73 8.50 11.61 3.89
N LEU A 74 7.57 12.55 4.15
CA LEU A 74 7.25 13.61 3.19
C LEU A 74 8.45 14.55 2.98
N ALA A 75 9.15 14.93 4.05
CA ALA A 75 10.34 15.80 3.92
C ALA A 75 11.43 15.16 3.04
N THR A 76 11.68 13.85 3.16
CA THR A 76 12.62 13.16 2.26
C THR A 76 12.16 13.13 0.80
N LEU A 77 10.85 13.09 0.55
CA LEU A 77 10.30 13.21 -0.81
C LEU A 77 10.46 14.63 -1.36
N ASP A 78 10.31 15.65 -0.50
CA ASP A 78 10.56 17.04 -0.87
C ASP A 78 12.05 17.26 -1.20
N ASP A 79 12.96 16.71 -0.40
CA ASP A 79 14.41 16.72 -0.67
C ASP A 79 14.74 16.02 -1.99
N LEU A 80 14.08 14.88 -2.29
CA LEU A 80 14.21 14.18 -3.57
C LEU A 80 13.78 15.06 -4.75
N ARG A 81 12.61 15.72 -4.63
CA ARG A 81 12.10 16.63 -5.65
C ARG A 81 13.06 17.79 -5.90
N GLU A 82 13.61 18.37 -4.84
CA GLU A 82 14.60 19.45 -4.92
C GLU A 82 15.91 18.97 -5.58
N ALA A 83 16.41 17.78 -5.21
CA ALA A 83 17.62 17.21 -5.79
C ALA A 83 17.50 16.96 -7.30
N VAL A 84 16.34 16.46 -7.76
CA VAL A 84 16.07 16.29 -9.20
C VAL A 84 15.98 17.65 -9.91
N ALA A 85 15.32 18.64 -9.30
CA ALA A 85 15.21 19.99 -9.88
C ALA A 85 16.57 20.71 -9.96
N ALA A 86 17.47 20.45 -8.99
CA ALA A 86 18.80 21.04 -8.94
C ALA A 86 19.84 20.30 -9.80
N ALA A 87 19.50 19.14 -10.37
CA ALA A 87 20.41 18.37 -11.20
C ALA A 87 20.91 19.20 -12.40
N PRO A 88 22.21 19.13 -12.74
CA PRO A 88 22.76 19.89 -13.85
C PRO A 88 22.21 19.36 -15.17
N ALA A 89 21.62 20.26 -15.97
CA ALA A 89 21.17 19.98 -17.33
C ALA A 89 21.90 20.89 -18.32
N THR A 90 22.92 20.34 -18.99
CA THR A 90 23.79 21.10 -19.90
C THR A 90 23.50 20.82 -21.37
N SER A 91 22.98 19.64 -21.67
CA SER A 91 22.54 19.20 -22.99
C SER A 91 21.01 19.05 -23.04
N ALA A 92 20.44 19.02 -24.25
CA ALA A 92 19.02 18.73 -24.43
C ALA A 92 18.64 17.32 -23.93
N GLU A 93 19.60 16.38 -23.96
CA GLU A 93 19.42 15.02 -23.44
C GLU A 93 19.40 15.01 -21.90
N ASP A 94 20.24 15.83 -21.26
CA ASP A 94 20.23 16.01 -19.80
C ASP A 94 18.89 16.62 -19.34
N THR A 95 18.40 17.65 -20.04
CA THR A 95 17.10 18.27 -19.75
C THR A 95 15.96 17.26 -19.89
N ALA A 96 15.95 16.46 -20.98
CA ALA A 96 14.94 15.43 -21.17
C ALA A 96 14.97 14.35 -20.05
N THR A 97 16.16 13.99 -19.58
CA THR A 97 16.34 13.03 -18.48
C THR A 97 15.86 13.62 -17.15
N GLN A 98 16.16 14.89 -16.88
CA GLN A 98 15.66 15.63 -15.72
C GLN A 98 14.13 15.74 -15.72
N ASP A 99 13.52 16.12 -16.85
CA ASP A 99 12.06 16.22 -16.99
C ASP A 99 11.37 14.87 -16.77
N LYS A 100 11.97 13.80 -17.30
CA LYS A 100 11.48 12.43 -17.09
C LYS A 100 11.59 12.01 -15.63
N ALA A 101 12.71 12.34 -14.96
CA ALA A 101 12.87 12.07 -13.53
C ALA A 101 11.85 12.86 -12.69
N MET A 102 11.62 14.14 -13.02
CA MET A 102 10.63 14.98 -12.35
C MET A 102 9.21 14.41 -12.52
N THR A 103 8.86 13.96 -13.73
CA THR A 103 7.59 13.26 -14.00
C THR A 103 7.44 12.01 -13.14
N GLY A 104 8.54 11.25 -12.96
CA GLY A 104 8.55 10.09 -12.08
C GLY A 104 8.37 10.46 -10.60
N VAL A 105 8.98 11.56 -10.15
CA VAL A 105 8.77 12.09 -8.78
C VAL A 105 7.33 12.53 -8.57
N ASP A 106 6.72 13.22 -9.55
CA ASP A 106 5.31 13.60 -9.49
C ASP A 106 4.41 12.36 -9.39
N ALA A 107 4.73 11.26 -10.09
CA ALA A 107 4.00 10.00 -9.96
C ALA A 107 4.16 9.35 -8.57
N ILE A 108 5.33 9.48 -7.92
CA ILE A 108 5.52 9.05 -6.51
C ILE A 108 4.63 9.89 -5.59
N VAL A 109 4.60 11.21 -5.78
CA VAL A 109 3.78 12.13 -4.96
C VAL A 109 2.29 11.83 -5.11
N GLU A 110 1.80 11.61 -6.33
CA GLU A 110 0.42 11.25 -6.61
C GLU A 110 0.05 9.92 -5.92
N ALA A 111 0.84 8.86 -6.13
CA ALA A 111 0.59 7.56 -5.51
C ALA A 111 0.67 7.60 -3.97
N ARG A 112 1.57 8.42 -3.41
CA ARG A 112 1.65 8.69 -1.97
C ARG A 112 0.38 9.36 -1.46
N TYR A 113 -0.14 10.34 -2.18
CA TYR A 113 -1.38 11.02 -1.79
C TYR A 113 -2.57 10.06 -1.78
N ASP A 114 -2.70 9.23 -2.82
CA ASP A 114 -3.73 8.20 -2.91
C ASP A 114 -3.64 7.20 -1.74
N ARG A 115 -2.43 6.72 -1.42
CA ARG A 115 -2.19 5.88 -0.23
C ARG A 115 -2.56 6.59 1.07
N GLY A 116 -2.34 7.91 1.16
CA GLY A 116 -2.76 8.73 2.28
C GLY A 116 -4.28 8.80 2.45
N LEU A 117 -5.02 8.90 1.34
CA LEU A 117 -6.48 8.85 1.35
C LEU A 117 -6.98 7.48 1.81
N ASP A 118 -6.35 6.40 1.36
CA ASP A 118 -6.69 5.03 1.79
C ASP A 118 -6.43 4.81 3.28
N ALA A 119 -5.31 5.32 3.80
CA ALA A 119 -4.97 5.20 5.22
C ALA A 119 -6.00 5.92 6.11
N GLY A 120 -6.50 7.06 5.65
CA GLY A 120 -7.54 7.83 6.33
C GLY A 120 -8.96 7.27 6.17
N TYR A 121 -9.17 6.34 5.22
CA TYR A 121 -10.49 5.78 4.96
C TYR A 121 -11.05 5.04 6.19
N ARG A 122 -12.35 5.24 6.44
CA ARG A 122 -13.10 4.58 7.50
C ARG A 122 -14.49 4.25 7.01
N LEU A 123 -14.98 3.06 7.32
CA LEU A 123 -16.40 2.80 7.16
C LEU A 123 -17.21 3.79 7.99
N PRO A 124 -18.22 4.44 7.38
CA PRO A 124 -19.20 5.21 8.12
C PRO A 124 -19.84 4.39 9.24
N VAL A 125 -19.96 4.99 10.44
CA VAL A 125 -20.46 4.32 11.65
C VAL A 125 -21.83 3.67 11.44
N PHE A 126 -22.71 4.27 10.63
CA PHE A 126 -24.04 3.71 10.36
C PHE A 126 -23.99 2.34 9.66
N LEU A 127 -22.95 2.04 8.86
CA LEU A 127 -22.79 0.73 8.23
C LEU A 127 -22.45 -0.34 9.27
N TYR A 128 -21.65 -0.01 10.28
CA TYR A 128 -21.42 -0.89 11.43
C TYR A 128 -22.70 -1.15 12.22
N VAL A 129 -23.50 -0.11 12.46
CA VAL A 129 -24.79 -0.24 13.13
C VAL A 129 -25.73 -1.14 12.32
N ALA A 130 -25.82 -0.95 11.01
CA ALA A 130 -26.62 -1.78 10.13
C ALA A 130 -26.14 -3.25 10.11
N LEU A 131 -24.82 -3.48 10.13
CA LEU A 131 -24.21 -4.81 10.19
C LEU A 131 -24.60 -5.56 11.47
N TRP A 132 -24.47 -4.90 12.62
CA TRP A 132 -24.87 -5.47 13.91
C TRP A 132 -26.38 -5.67 14.00
N PHE A 133 -27.17 -4.70 13.55
CA PHE A 133 -28.62 -4.79 13.52
C PHE A 133 -29.11 -5.97 12.66
N ALA A 134 -28.55 -6.15 11.46
CA ALA A 134 -28.89 -7.27 10.58
C ALA A 134 -28.50 -8.62 11.21
N THR A 135 -27.34 -8.70 11.85
CA THR A 135 -26.90 -9.89 12.60
C THR A 135 -27.86 -10.25 13.72
N ILE A 136 -28.23 -9.26 14.55
CA ILE A 136 -29.15 -9.45 15.67
C ILE A 136 -30.53 -9.88 15.18
N MET A 137 -31.08 -9.19 14.17
CA MET A 137 -32.39 -9.54 13.59
C MET A 137 -32.42 -10.95 13.01
N LEU A 138 -31.35 -11.37 12.33
CA LEU A 138 -31.26 -12.72 11.76
C LEU A 138 -31.21 -13.80 12.86
N LEU A 139 -30.46 -13.56 13.94
CA LEU A 139 -30.38 -14.48 15.08
C LEU A 139 -31.66 -14.47 15.93
N LEU A 140 -32.35 -13.34 16.07
CA LEU A 140 -33.64 -13.27 16.75
C LEU A 140 -34.74 -13.94 15.94
N GLY A 141 -34.74 -13.76 14.61
CA GLY A 141 -35.76 -14.35 13.73
C GLY A 141 -35.85 -15.87 13.86
N THR A 142 -34.73 -16.56 14.06
CA THR A 142 -34.73 -18.01 14.29
C THR A 142 -35.33 -18.39 15.65
N VAL A 143 -35.18 -17.55 16.67
CA VAL A 143 -35.76 -17.76 18.01
C VAL A 143 -37.26 -17.44 18.03
N PHE A 144 -37.67 -16.37 17.35
CA PHE A 144 -39.07 -15.91 17.30
C PHE A 144 -39.94 -16.67 16.28
N SER A 145 -39.34 -17.47 15.40
CA SER A 145 -40.04 -18.25 14.36
C SER A 145 -41.06 -19.26 14.90
N GLY A 146 -41.12 -19.53 16.21
CA GLY A 146 -42.13 -20.42 16.82
C GLY A 146 -41.94 -21.90 16.51
N ILE A 147 -40.86 -22.29 15.83
CA ILE A 147 -40.48 -23.68 15.60
C ILE A 147 -39.99 -24.28 16.92
N LEU A 148 -40.49 -25.47 17.29
CA LEU A 148 -40.03 -26.21 18.46
C LEU A 148 -38.50 -26.29 18.47
N VAL A 149 -37.88 -25.75 19.52
CA VAL A 149 -36.42 -25.68 19.68
C VAL A 149 -35.86 -27.10 19.79
N THR A 150 -35.45 -27.64 18.65
CA THR A 150 -34.88 -28.98 18.53
C THR A 150 -33.36 -28.88 18.51
N LYS A 151 -32.62 -29.90 18.97
CA LYS A 151 -31.14 -29.95 18.88
C LYS A 151 -30.60 -29.59 17.48
N ARG A 152 -31.31 -30.01 16.43
CA ARG A 152 -30.98 -29.70 15.02
C ARG A 152 -31.16 -28.21 14.66
N SER A 153 -32.16 -27.55 15.24
CA SER A 153 -32.39 -26.10 15.06
C SER A 153 -31.28 -25.29 15.74
N ILE A 154 -30.88 -25.68 16.96
CA ILE A 154 -29.74 -25.06 17.67
C ILE A 154 -28.44 -25.22 16.85
N LEU A 155 -28.17 -26.43 16.33
CA LEU A 155 -26.98 -26.68 15.51
C LEU A 155 -26.95 -25.82 14.24
N MET A 156 -28.09 -25.70 13.54
CA MET A 156 -28.20 -24.87 12.34
C MET A 156 -28.04 -23.37 12.64
N THR A 157 -28.67 -22.87 13.71
CA THR A 157 -28.49 -21.48 14.14
C THR A 157 -27.06 -21.20 14.57
N GLY A 158 -26.41 -22.14 15.27
CA GLY A 158 -24.99 -22.04 15.63
C GLY A 158 -24.08 -21.97 14.39
N LEU A 159 -24.35 -22.79 13.37
CA LEU A 159 -23.58 -22.75 12.11
C LEU A 159 -23.78 -21.43 11.36
N PHE A 160 -25.00 -20.88 11.32
CA PHE A 160 -25.24 -19.55 10.79
C PHE A 160 -24.52 -18.47 11.60
N GLY A 161 -24.55 -18.54 12.92
CA GLY A 161 -23.82 -17.64 13.81
C GLY A 161 -22.30 -17.68 13.55
N LEU A 162 -21.74 -18.86 13.32
CA LEU A 162 -20.33 -19.03 12.95
C LEU A 162 -20.01 -18.30 11.65
N VAL A 163 -20.82 -18.49 10.60
CA VAL A 163 -20.63 -17.83 9.30
C VAL A 163 -20.74 -16.32 9.43
N ILE A 164 -21.74 -15.82 10.16
CA ILE A 164 -21.93 -14.37 10.37
C ILE A 164 -20.77 -13.80 11.18
N GLY A 165 -20.33 -14.48 12.24
CA GLY A 165 -19.17 -14.10 13.03
C GLY A 165 -17.90 -14.01 12.19
N ALA A 166 -17.65 -15.00 11.33
CA ALA A 166 -16.53 -14.97 10.39
C ALA A 166 -16.61 -13.77 9.43
N VAL A 167 -17.81 -13.44 8.92
CA VAL A 167 -18.02 -12.25 8.07
C VAL A 167 -17.75 -10.95 8.82
N ILE A 168 -18.19 -10.81 10.08
CA ILE A 168 -17.91 -9.62 10.90
C ILE A 168 -16.41 -9.47 11.14
N VAL A 169 -15.71 -10.56 11.43
CA VAL A 169 -14.24 -10.56 11.56
C VAL A 169 -13.58 -10.14 10.25
N ALA A 170 -14.03 -10.64 9.11
CA ALA A 170 -13.52 -10.23 7.80
C ALA A 170 -13.75 -8.74 7.53
N VAL A 171 -14.94 -8.22 7.84
CA VAL A 171 -15.26 -6.79 7.73
C VAL A 171 -14.33 -5.94 8.60
N TYR A 172 -14.06 -6.38 9.83
CA TYR A 172 -13.17 -5.65 10.74
C TYR A 172 -11.71 -5.65 10.27
N GLN A 173 -11.25 -6.73 9.63
CA GLN A 173 -9.91 -6.78 9.04
C GLN A 173 -9.81 -5.92 7.78
N LEU A 174 -10.83 -5.95 6.90
CA LEU A 174 -10.79 -5.20 5.65
C LEU A 174 -11.05 -3.68 5.80
N ASP A 175 -11.76 -3.22 6.84
CA ASP A 175 -11.86 -1.78 7.18
C ASP A 175 -10.50 -1.14 7.56
N ARG A 176 -9.49 -1.98 7.67
CA ARG A 176 -8.22 -1.71 8.31
C ARG A 176 -7.07 -2.18 7.41
N PRO A 177 -6.99 -1.71 6.15
CA PRO A 177 -6.14 -2.30 5.12
C PRO A 177 -4.65 -2.30 5.49
N PHE A 178 -4.18 -1.33 6.27
CA PHE A 178 -2.78 -1.24 6.70
C PHE A 178 -2.51 -1.82 8.10
N SER A 179 -3.51 -2.41 8.76
CA SER A 179 -3.44 -2.89 10.15
C SER A 179 -3.89 -4.36 10.32
N GLY A 180 -3.23 -5.14 11.18
CA GLY A 180 -3.63 -6.52 11.51
C GLY A 180 -2.96 -7.62 10.70
N GLY A 181 -3.54 -8.83 10.69
CA GLY A 181 -2.93 -10.06 10.13
C GLY A 181 -3.09 -10.26 8.62
N ASN A 182 -3.93 -9.47 7.96
CA ASN A 182 -4.25 -9.54 6.53
C ASN A 182 -4.09 -8.16 5.89
N HIS A 183 -2.96 -7.50 6.17
CA HIS A 183 -2.66 -6.13 5.74
C HIS A 183 -2.13 -6.07 4.30
N VAL A 184 -2.31 -4.92 3.65
CA VAL A 184 -1.61 -4.58 2.41
C VAL A 184 -0.11 -4.69 2.68
N ALA A 185 0.53 -5.61 1.95
CA ALA A 185 1.93 -5.95 2.15
C ALA A 185 2.84 -4.79 1.73
N LYS A 186 4.03 -4.74 2.33
CA LYS A 186 5.12 -3.83 1.96
C LYS A 186 5.94 -4.36 0.77
N ASP A 187 5.44 -5.37 0.09
CA ASP A 187 6.13 -6.18 -0.91
C ASP A 187 6.56 -5.34 -2.12
N ALA A 188 5.73 -4.39 -2.55
CA ALA A 188 6.07 -3.45 -3.62
C ALA A 188 7.36 -2.67 -3.32
N TYR A 189 7.53 -2.17 -2.09
CA TYR A 189 8.74 -1.43 -1.70
C TYR A 189 9.92 -2.36 -1.43
N GLN A 190 9.69 -3.55 -0.86
CA GLN A 190 10.75 -4.54 -0.69
C GLN A 190 11.31 -5.00 -2.04
N LEU A 191 10.43 -5.18 -3.04
CA LEU A 191 10.82 -5.47 -4.41
C LEU A 191 11.57 -4.29 -5.04
N ALA A 192 11.14 -3.04 -4.77
CA ALA A 192 11.86 -1.85 -5.22
C ALA A 192 13.28 -1.78 -4.62
N LEU A 193 13.44 -2.00 -3.31
CA LEU A 193 14.75 -2.06 -2.65
C LEU A 193 15.64 -3.16 -3.24
N ALA A 194 15.11 -4.38 -3.40
CA ALA A 194 15.84 -5.46 -4.05
C ALA A 194 16.26 -5.10 -5.49
N ARG A 195 15.40 -4.37 -6.21
CA ARG A 195 15.72 -3.88 -7.56
C ARG A 195 16.84 -2.84 -7.55
N PHE A 196 16.87 -1.92 -6.58
CA PHE A 196 17.95 -0.94 -6.43
C PHE A 196 19.29 -1.63 -6.18
N GLU A 197 19.32 -2.63 -5.29
CA GLU A 197 20.51 -3.42 -5.01
C GLU A 197 21.03 -4.13 -6.27
N HIS A 198 20.13 -4.70 -7.07
CA HIS A 198 20.49 -5.33 -8.35
C HIS A 198 21.06 -4.35 -9.38
N LEU A 199 20.52 -3.13 -9.46
CA LEU A 199 20.99 -2.09 -10.39
C LEU A 199 22.35 -1.51 -9.98
N THR A 200 22.65 -1.54 -8.68
CA THR A 200 23.90 -0.98 -8.11
C THR A 200 25.01 -2.02 -8.05
N SER A 201 24.65 -3.31 -8.03
CA SER A 201 25.61 -4.42 -8.05
C SER A 201 26.33 -4.47 -9.40
N PRO A 202 27.68 -4.46 -9.43
CA PRO A 202 28.41 -4.61 -10.69
C PRO A 202 28.06 -5.95 -11.34
N SER A 203 27.60 -5.91 -12.59
CA SER A 203 27.28 -7.10 -13.38
C SER A 203 28.46 -8.10 -13.31
N PRO A 204 28.25 -9.39 -12.98
CA PRO A 204 29.33 -10.36 -13.01
C PRO A 204 29.81 -10.41 -14.45
N ALA A 205 31.01 -9.84 -14.68
CA ALA A 205 31.65 -9.82 -15.98
C ALA A 205 31.53 -11.21 -16.59
N THR A 206 30.92 -11.29 -17.77
CA THR A 206 30.94 -12.44 -18.67
C THR A 206 32.35 -13.02 -18.64
N SER A 207 32.55 -14.12 -17.91
CA SER A 207 33.82 -14.81 -17.86
C SER A 207 34.06 -15.32 -19.27
N ALA A 208 34.88 -14.58 -20.01
CA ALA A 208 35.36 -14.96 -21.31
C ALA A 208 35.94 -16.37 -21.19
N SER A 209 35.28 -17.34 -21.85
CA SER A 209 35.82 -18.68 -22.01
C SER A 209 37.16 -18.56 -22.74
N PRO A 210 38.30 -18.96 -22.15
CA PRO A 210 39.52 -19.13 -22.90
C PRO A 210 39.33 -20.32 -23.85
N ARG A 211 39.91 -20.18 -25.04
CA ARG A 211 39.91 -21.16 -26.13
C ARG A 211 40.50 -22.50 -25.72
#